data_AF-A0A5J4Q6Y5-F1
#
_entry.id   AF-A0A5J4Q6Y5-F1
#
_cell.length_a   1.000
_cell.length_b   1.000
_cell.length_c   1.000
_cell.angle_alpha   90.00
_cell.angle_beta   90.00
_cell.angle_gamma   90.00
#
_symmetry.space_group_name_H-M   'P 1'
#
loop_
_entity.id
_entity.type
_entity.pdbx_description
1 polymer ?
#
loop_
_entity_poly.entity_id
_entity_poly.type
_entity_poly.pdbx_seq_one_letter_code
_entity_poly.pdbx_strand_id
1 'polypeptide(L)' 'MKKPLQQLLSERILILDGAMGTMIQQYNLSEEDFRGSRFAGI' A
#
# COMPACT_ATOMS: atom_id res chain seq x y z
N MET A 1 -6.66 -20.52 -12.48
CA MET A 1 -5.98 -19.47 -13.25
C MET A 1 -6.55 -18.11 -12.86
N LYS A 2 -5.70 -17.11 -12.56
CA LYS A 2 -6.19 -15.73 -12.36
C LYS A 2 -6.66 -15.18 -13.71
N LYS A 3 -7.83 -14.55 -13.76
CA LYS A 3 -8.27 -13.81 -14.95
C LYS A 3 -7.36 -12.58 -15.13
N PRO A 4 -6.94 -12.24 -16.37
CA PRO A 4 -6.21 -11.00 -16.63
C PRO A 4 -7.01 -9.79 -16.14
N LEU A 5 -6.31 -8.75 -15.67
CA LEU A 5 -6.96 -7.54 -15.15
C LEU A 5 -7.92 -6.91 -16.18
N GLN A 6 -7.55 -6.96 -17.46
CA GLN A 6 -8.34 -6.45 -18.58
C GLN A 6 -9.69 -7.16 -18.70
N GLN A 7 -9.73 -8.47 -18.47
CA GLN A 7 -10.97 -9.24 -18.48
C GLN A 7 -11.87 -8.87 -17.30
N LEU A 8 -11.28 -8.59 -16.12
CA LEU A 8 -12.06 -8.19 -14.95
C LEU A 8 -12.68 -6.81 -15.12
N LEU A 9 -11.98 -5.89 -15.79
CA LEU A 9 -12.47 -4.54 -16.09
C LEU A 9 -13.68 -4.52 -17.04
N SER A 10 -13.79 -5.51 -17.94
CA SER A 10 -14.94 -5.61 -18.86
C SER A 10 -16.18 -6.24 -18.21
N GLU A 11 -15.99 -7.05 -17.17
CA GLU A 11 -17.07 -7.78 -16.49
C GLU A 11 -17.73 -6.95 -15.37
N ARG A 12 -17.01 -5.98 -14.79
CA ARG A 12 -17.51 -5.16 -13.68
C ARG A 12 -16.64 -3.92 -13.43
N ILE A 13 -17.21 -2.96 -12.70
CA ILE A 13 -16.45 -1.82 -12.15
C ILE A 13 -15.52 -2.33 -11.05
N LEU A 14 -14.25 -1.94 -11.11
CA LEU A 14 -13.25 -2.20 -10.09
C LEU A 14 -13.03 -0.94 -9.27
N ILE A 15 -12.76 -1.12 -7.98
CA ILE A 15 -12.45 -0.03 -7.04
C ILE A 15 -10.99 -0.21 -6.62
N LEU A 16 -10.24 0.89 -6.64
CA LEU A 16 -8.91 0.96 -6.06
C LEU A 16 -9.01 1.45 -4.62
N ASP A 17 -8.02 1.08 -3.82
CA ASP A 17 -7.93 1.55 -2.44
C ASP A 17 -7.69 3.07 -2.39
N GLY A 18 -8.01 3.64 -1.22
CA GLY A 18 -7.86 5.06 -0.96
C GLY A 18 -6.40 5.47 -0.71
N ALA A 19 -6.22 6.71 -0.25
CA ALA A 19 -4.90 7.21 0.12
C ALA A 19 -4.32 6.44 1.32
N MET A 20 -3.44 5.48 1.06
CA MET A 20 -2.76 4.71 2.11
C MET A 20 -1.91 5.60 3.02
N GLY A 21 -1.28 6.65 2.46
CA GLY A 21 -0.35 7.50 3.22
C GLY A 21 -1.01 8.25 4.39
N THR A 22 -2.25 8.72 4.24
CA THR A 22 -2.98 9.37 5.34
C THR A 22 -3.37 8.38 6.43
N MET A 23 -3.69 7.13 6.05
CA MET A 23 -3.91 6.05 7.01
C MET A 23 -2.63 5.73 7.79
N ILE A 24 -1.47 5.69 7.13
CA ILE A 24 -0.17 5.44 7.77
C ILE A 24 0.17 6.52 8.81
N GLN A 25 -0.13 7.79 8.53
CA GLN A 25 0.14 8.89 9.45
C GLN A 25 -0.60 8.76 10.80
N GLN A 26 -1.72 8.02 10.85
CA GLN A 26 -2.49 7.80 12.09
C GLN A 26 -1.78 6.85 13.08
N TYR A 27 -0.78 6.09 12.64
CA TYR A 27 -0.09 5.12 13.48
C TYR A 27 0.99 5.74 14.39
N ASN A 28 1.18 7.08 14.38
CA ASN A 28 2.19 7.79 15.17
C ASN A 28 3.60 7.18 15.08
N LEU A 29 3.97 6.75 13.88
CA LEU A 29 5.23 6.07 13.61
C LEU A 29 6.43 6.98 13.91
N SER A 30 7.44 6.42 14.57
CA SER A 30 8.71 7.09 14.85
C SER A 30 9.72 6.87 13.72
N GLU A 31 10.85 7.57 13.76
CA GLU A 31 11.89 7.44 12.73
C GLU A 31 12.42 6.00 12.63
N GLU A 32 12.50 5.31 13.77
CA GLU A 32 12.94 3.92 13.86
C GLU A 32 12.01 2.97 13.09
N ASP A 33 10.71 3.24 13.06
CA ASP A 33 9.71 2.43 12.34
C ASP A 33 9.88 2.51 10.81
N PHE A 34 10.39 3.63 10.30
CA PHE A 34 10.64 3.82 8.87
C PHE A 34 12.00 3.25 8.42
N ARG A 35 13.03 3.40 9.26
CA ARG A 35 14.39 2.95 8.92
C ARG A 35 14.55 1.45 9.10
N GLY A 36 13.93 0.87 10.12
CA GLY A 36 14.18 -0.51 10.53
C GLY A 36 15.66 -0.81 10.76
N SER A 37 16.01 -2.09 10.84
CA SER A 37 17.40 -2.52 11.09
C SER A 37 18.33 -2.28 9.91
N ARG A 38 17.79 -2.27 8.68
CA ARG A 38 18.57 -2.13 7.44
C ARG A 38 19.23 -0.76 7.32
N PHE A 39 18.61 0.28 7.88
CA PHE A 39 19.04 1.67 7.70
C PHE A 39 19.35 2.38 9.04
N ALA A 40 19.48 1.64 10.14
CA ALA A 40 19.69 2.22 11.48
C ALA A 40 21.07 2.89 11.70
N GLY A 41 22.06 2.62 10.83
CA GLY A 41 23.44 3.09 10.99
C GLY A 41 23.94 4.02 9.88
N ILE A 42 23.03 4.57 9.06
CA ILE A 42 23.32 5.58 8.05
C ILE A 42 22.91 6.94 8.61
#